data_AF-A0A226MUB6-F1
#
_entry.id   AF-A0A226MUB6-F1
#
_cell.length_a   1.000
_cell.length_b   1.000
_cell.length_c   1.000
_cell.angle_alpha   90.00
_cell.angle_beta   90.00
_cell.angle_gamma   90.00
#
_symmetry.space_group_name_H-M   'P 1'
#
loop_
_entity.id
_entity.type
_entity.pdbx_description
1 polymer ?
#
loop_
_entity_poly.entity_id
_entity_poly.type
_entity_poly.pdbx_seq_one_letter_code
_entity_poly.pdbx_strand_id
1 'polypeptide(L)' 'IISTFLHVHPFGANIEYLWSYMQQLDSRISANEIEMLLMRLPRMFKQEFTGVGATLEKRWKFCAFEGIKTV' A
#
# COMPACT_ATOMS: atom_id res chain seq x y z
N ILE A 1 8.77 -2.06 -6.99
CA ILE A 1 7.90 -3.24 -6.83
C ILE A 1 6.60 -2.90 -6.10
N ILE A 2 6.63 -2.42 -4.85
CA ILE A 2 5.40 -2.05 -4.10
C ILE A 2 4.56 -0.99 -4.84
N SER A 3 5.19 0.05 -5.40
CA SER A 3 4.48 1.05 -6.23
C SER A 3 3.74 0.41 -7.40
N THR A 4 4.42 -0.45 -8.15
CA THR A 4 3.83 -1.17 -9.30
C THR A 4 2.69 -2.08 -8.86
N PHE A 5 2.88 -2.82 -7.77
CA PHE A 5 1.84 -3.68 -7.19
C PHE A 5 0.62 -2.84 -6.83
N LEU A 6 0.76 -1.79 -6.03
CA LEU A 6 -0.37 -0.96 -5.61
C LEU A 6 -1.00 -0.18 -6.77
N HIS A 7 -0.22 0.17 -7.81
CA HIS A 7 -0.74 0.85 -8.99
C HIS A 7 -1.72 -0.01 -9.79
N VAL A 8 -1.49 -1.33 -9.88
CA VAL A 8 -2.41 -2.26 -10.55
C VAL A 8 -3.57 -2.73 -9.64
N HIS A 9 -3.58 -2.35 -8.36
CA HIS A 9 -4.64 -2.67 -7.40
C HIS A 9 -5.51 -1.43 -7.13
N PRO A 10 -6.62 -1.21 -7.88
CA PRO A 10 -7.43 0.00 -7.77
C PRO A 10 -8.06 0.22 -6.39
N PHE A 11 -8.27 -0.86 -5.63
CA PHE A 11 -8.82 -0.83 -4.27
C PHE A 11 -7.74 -0.85 -3.19
N GLY A 12 -6.46 -0.76 -3.56
CA GLY A 12 -5.34 -0.91 -2.64
C GLY A 12 -5.23 -2.32 -2.05
N ALA A 13 -4.36 -2.46 -1.05
CA ALA A 13 -4.11 -3.71 -0.35
C ALA A 13 -3.83 -3.45 1.14
N ASN A 14 -4.20 -4.40 2.01
CA ASN A 14 -3.78 -4.36 3.40
C ASN A 14 -2.29 -4.75 3.54
N ILE A 15 -1.74 -4.57 4.74
CA ILE A 15 -0.32 -4.81 4.98
C ILE A 15 0.03 -6.30 4.89
N GLU A 16 -0.89 -7.17 5.30
CA GLU A 16 -0.74 -8.63 5.29
C GLU A 16 -0.63 -9.15 3.86
N TYR A 17 -1.40 -8.60 2.92
CA TYR A 17 -1.35 -9.01 1.52
C TYR A 17 -0.06 -8.52 0.86
N LEU A 18 0.33 -7.26 1.10
CA LEU A 18 1.61 -6.73 0.64
C LEU A 18 2.79 -7.56 1.15
N TRP A 19 2.78 -7.89 2.45
CA TRP A 19 3.78 -8.75 3.06
C TRP A 19 3.81 -10.15 2.44
N SER A 20 2.65 -10.79 2.28
CA SER A 20 2.55 -12.11 1.64
C SER A 20 3.11 -12.11 0.22
N TYR A 21 2.90 -11.04 -0.54
CA TYR A 21 3.49 -10.87 -1.86
C TYR A 21 5.01 -10.64 -1.80
N MET A 22 5.50 -9.78 -0.90
CA MET A 22 6.94 -9.54 -0.72
C MET A 22 7.70 -10.79 -0.27
N GLN A 23 7.08 -11.64 0.55
CA GLN A 23 7.67 -12.91 1.01
C GLN A 23 7.98 -13.89 -0.12
N GLN A 24 7.26 -13.82 -1.25
CA GLN A 24 7.57 -14.63 -2.44
C GLN A 24 8.85 -14.15 -3.15
N LEU A 25 9.30 -12.93 -2.89
CA LEU A 25 10.49 -12.33 -3.49
C LEU A 25 11.70 -12.36 -2.53
N ASP A 26 11.49 -12.04 -1.26
CA ASP A 26 12.48 -12.17 -0.18
C ASP A 26 11.77 -12.46 1.14
N SER A 27 11.99 -13.66 1.68
CA SER A 27 11.35 -14.14 2.92
C SER A 27 11.85 -13.45 4.19
N ARG A 28 12.90 -12.62 4.10
CA ARG A 28 13.43 -11.87 5.24
C ARG A 28 12.67 -10.57 5.51
N ILE A 29 11.84 -10.12 4.57
CA ILE A 29 11.11 -8.86 4.68
C ILE A 29 9.95 -9.00 5.67
N SER A 30 9.94 -8.17 6.71
CA SER A 30 8.84 -8.11 7.69
C SER A 30 7.71 -7.17 7.25
N ALA A 31 6.49 -7.44 7.72
CA ALA A 31 5.35 -6.55 7.51
C ALA A 31 5.59 -5.14 8.08
N ASN A 32 6.30 -5.05 9.20
CA ASN A 32 6.62 -3.78 9.87
C ASN A 32 7.57 -2.90 9.03
N GLU A 33 8.58 -3.49 8.38
CA GLU A 33 9.47 -2.76 7.47
C GLU A 33 8.71 -2.19 6.27
N ILE A 34 7.76 -2.96 5.72
CA ILE A 34 6.89 -2.51 4.65
C ILE A 34 6.04 -1.33 5.14
N GLU A 35 5.39 -1.46 6.30
CA GLU A 35 4.53 -0.41 6.83
C GLU A 35 5.30 0.89 7.12
N MET A 36 6.48 0.79 7.74
CA MET A 36 7.36 1.94 7.98
C MET A 36 7.80 2.62 6.67
N LEU A 37 8.12 1.86 5.62
CA LEU A 37 8.47 2.41 4.32
C LEU A 37 7.31 3.21 3.72
N LEU A 38 6.09 2.64 3.76
CA LEU A 38 4.89 3.28 3.22
C LEU A 38 4.57 4.59 3.96
N MET A 39 4.67 4.58 5.30
CA MET A 39 4.47 5.76 6.14
C MET A 39 5.51 6.87 5.86
N ARG A 40 6.75 6.52 5.51
CA ARG A 40 7.83 7.49 5.21
C ARG A 40 7.69 8.18 3.86
N LEU A 41 6.81 7.68 2.98
CA LEU A 41 6.64 8.18 1.61
C LEU A 41 5.19 8.61 1.35
N PRO A 42 4.63 9.57 2.11
CA PRO A 42 3.21 9.94 2.04
C PRO A 42 2.78 10.57 0.72
N ARG A 43 3.74 11.05 -0.09
CA ARG A 43 3.47 11.53 -1.45
C ARG A 43 3.29 10.41 -2.46
N MET A 44 3.68 9.18 -2.11
CA MET A 44 3.57 8.02 -3.00
C MET A 44 2.54 7.02 -2.50
N PHE A 45 2.39 6.89 -1.18
CA PHE A 45 1.48 5.93 -0.57
C PHE A 45 0.56 6.61 0.42
N LYS A 46 -0.72 6.28 0.33
CA LYS A 46 -1.75 6.78 1.22
C LYS A 46 -2.46 5.62 1.89
N GLN A 47 -2.72 5.75 3.17
CA GLN A 47 -3.55 4.82 3.92
C GLN A 47 -5.00 5.29 3.89
N GLU A 48 -5.89 4.41 3.51
CA GLU A 48 -7.33 4.64 3.46
C GLU A 48 -8.05 3.60 4.32
N PHE A 49 -9.16 4.03 4.90
CA PHE A 49 -10.04 3.18 5.69
C PHE A 49 -11.33 2.97 4.91
N THR A 50 -11.72 1.71 4.72
CA THR A 50 -12.94 1.33 4.00
C THR A 50 -13.84 0.50 4.90
N GLY A 51 -15.17 0.65 4.80
CA GLY A 51 -16.13 -0.06 5.67
C GLY A 51 -16.44 0.69 6.97
N VAL A 52 -17.20 0.05 7.87
CA VAL A 52 -17.66 0.64 9.14
C VAL A 52 -17.69 -0.40 10.26
N GLY A 53 -17.29 -0.01 11.47
CA GLY A 53 -17.32 -0.90 12.63
C GLY A 53 -16.51 -2.18 12.40
N ALA A 54 -17.17 -3.34 12.47
CA ALA A 54 -16.54 -4.65 12.31
C ALA A 54 -16.01 -4.93 10.89
N THR A 55 -16.43 -4.16 9.87
CA THR A 55 -15.95 -4.29 8.48
C THR A 55 -14.89 -3.25 8.12
N LEU A 56 -14.37 -2.52 9.10
CA LEU A 56 -13.34 -1.51 8.86
C LEU A 56 -12.03 -2.16 8.42
N GLU A 57 -11.57 -1.81 7.23
CA GLU A 57 -10.33 -2.30 6.64
C GLU A 57 -9.34 -1.16 6.42
N LYS A 58 -8.09 -1.38 6.80
CA LYS A 58 -6.96 -0.48 6.56
C LYS A 58 -6.25 -0.91 5.28
N ARG A 59 -6.24 -0.04 4.26
CA ARG A 59 -5.65 -0.34 2.95
C ARG A 59 -4.66 0.73 2.54
N TRP A 60 -3.58 0.33 1.89
CA TRP A 60 -2.61 1.22 1.26
C TRP A 60 -2.89 1.35 -0.22
N LYS A 61 -2.80 2.57 -0.75
CA LYS A 61 -2.92 2.91 -2.17
C LYS A 61 -1.71 3.68 -2.66
N PHE A 62 -1.43 3.55 -3.95
CA PHE A 62 -0.41 4.35 -4.63
C PHE A 62 -1.04 5.62 -5.22
N CYS A 63 -0.56 6.79 -4.81
CA CYS A 63 -1.14 8.10 -5.14
C CYS A 63 -0.14 9.09 -5.77
N ALA A 64 1.06 8.63 -6.16
CA ALA A 64 2.14 9.53 -6.61
C ALA A 64 1.77 10.42 -7.82
N PHE A 65 0.79 10.00 -8.61
CA PHE A 65 0.36 10.71 -9.82
C PHE A 65 -0.91 11.54 -9.64
N GLU A 66 -1.60 11.47 -8.49
CA GLU A 66 -2.88 12.16 -8.28
C GLU A 66 -2.75 13.69 -8.33
N GLY A 67 -1.56 14.24 -8.08
CA GLY A 67 -1.26 15.67 -8.16
C GLY A 67 -0.60 16.14 -9.46
N ILE A 68 -0.30 15.22 -10.39
CA ILE A 68 0.28 15.60 -11.68
C ILE A 68 -0.87 15.99 -12.59
N LYS A 69 -1.13 17.29 -12.71
CA LYS A 69 -2.00 17.80 -13.77
C LYS A 69 -1.34 17.45 -15.11
N THR A 70 -1.94 16.52 -15.84
CA THR A 70 -1.67 16.39 -17.27
C THR A 70 -2.13 17.69 -17.94
N VAL A 71 -1.15 18.46 -18.40
CA VAL A 71 -1.35 19.65 -19.25
C VAL A 71 -1.87 19.21 -20.61
#